data_AF-A0A841SVT6-F1
#
_entry.id   AF-A0A841SVT6-F1
#
_cell.length_a   1.000
_cell.length_b   1.000
_cell.length_c   1.000
_cell.angle_alpha   90.00
_cell.angle_beta   90.00
_cell.angle_gamma   90.00
#
_symmetry.space_group_name_H-M   'P 1'
#
loop_
_entity.id
_entity.type
_entity.pdbx_description
1 polymer ?
#
loop_
_entity_poly.entity_id
_entity_poly.type
_entity_poly.pdbx_seq_one_letter_code
_entity_poly.pdbx_strand_id
1 'polypeptide(L)' 'MMTEEQLDKLRVDGTLIRVVRDALEMNDIIGFVVAWDDESVLVRRRNRRVVKLSREYKIVPKSEPRPEFEG' A
#
# COMPACT_ATOMS: atom_id res chain seq x y z
N MET A 1 -4.46 -9.00 6.28
CA MET A 1 -4.27 -8.85 4.82
C MET A 1 -5.49 -8.11 4.25
N MET A 2 -5.32 -7.11 3.37
CA MET A 2 -6.47 -6.44 2.74
C MET A 2 -7.17 -7.37 1.73
N THR A 3 -8.50 -7.30 1.65
CA THR A 3 -9.28 -8.06 0.67
C THR A 3 -9.14 -7.46 -0.73
N GLU A 4 -9.48 -8.25 -1.75
CA GLU A 4 -9.46 -7.79 -3.15
C GLU A 4 -10.43 -6.62 -3.38
N GLU A 5 -11.61 -6.66 -2.76
CA GLU A 5 -12.60 -5.58 -2.84
C GLU A 5 -12.07 -4.26 -2.26
N GLN A 6 -11.33 -4.32 -1.17
CA GLN A 6 -10.72 -3.13 -0.59
C GLN A 6 -9.60 -2.58 -1.50
N LEU A 7 -8.80 -3.45 -2.12
CA LEU A 7 -7.75 -3.05 -3.06
C LEU A 7 -8.34 -2.46 -4.35
N ASP A 8 -9.44 -3.01 -4.85
CA ASP A 8 -10.17 -2.48 -6.00
C ASP A 8 -10.73 -1.10 -5.71
N LYS A 9 -11.37 -0.92 -4.55
CA LYS A 9 -11.85 0.40 -4.12
C LYS A 9 -10.73 1.43 -4.08
N LEU A 10 -9.58 1.11 -3.49
CA LEU A 10 -8.42 2.02 -3.46
C LEU A 10 -7.90 2.36 -4.86
N ARG A 11 -7.92 1.39 -5.79
CA ARG A 11 -7.50 1.59 -7.18
C ARG A 11 -8.48 2.48 -7.94
N VAL A 12 -9.78 2.21 -7.84
CA VAL A 12 -10.84 2.94 -8.55
C VAL A 12 -10.94 4.39 -8.03
N ASP A 13 -10.86 4.57 -6.71
CA ASP A 13 -10.87 5.90 -6.07
C ASP A 13 -9.57 6.68 -6.36
N GLY A 14 -8.49 5.98 -6.70
CA GLY A 14 -7.17 6.59 -6.81
C GLY A 14 -6.68 7.10 -5.45
N THR A 15 -7.02 6.41 -4.37
CA THR A 15 -6.63 6.80 -3.02
C THR A 15 -5.12 6.70 -2.87
N LEU A 16 -4.50 7.75 -2.33
CA LEU A 16 -3.09 7.69 -1.96
C LEU A 16 -2.94 6.81 -0.72
N ILE A 17 -2.19 5.73 -0.85
CA ILE A 17 -1.92 4.77 0.22
C ILE A 17 -0.50 4.90 0.77
N ARG A 18 -0.33 4.40 1.99
CA ARG A 18 0.92 4.13 2.68
C ARG A 18 1.01 2.62 2.92
N VAL A 19 2.16 2.03 2.60
CA VAL A 19 2.49 0.64 2.94
C VAL A 19 3.60 0.65 3.96
N VAL A 20 3.31 0.13 5.16
CA VAL A 20 4.26 0.04 6.29
C VAL A 20 4.97 -1.30 6.22
N ARG A 21 6.29 -1.27 6.04
CA ARG A 21 7.14 -2.46 5.88
C ARG A 21 7.96 -2.78 7.12
N ASP A 22 8.27 -1.76 7.91
CA ASP A 22 9.10 -1.86 9.11
C ASP A 22 8.80 -0.69 10.07
N ALA A 23 9.47 -0.68 11.21
CA ALA A 23 9.29 0.32 12.26
C ALA A 23 9.63 1.74 11.79
N LEU A 24 10.49 1.93 10.79
CA LEU A 24 10.96 3.24 10.34
C LEU A 24 10.02 3.84 9.29
N GLU A 25 9.41 4.99 9.61
CA GLU A 25 8.50 5.69 8.68
C GLU A 25 9.17 6.08 7.35
N MET A 26 10.48 6.33 7.38
CA MET A 26 11.25 6.66 6.17
C MET A 26 11.21 5.54 5.11
N ASN A 27 10.95 4.31 5.54
CA ASN A 27 10.87 3.14 4.65
C ASN A 27 9.45 2.87 4.15
N ASP A 28 8.45 3.63 4.61
CA ASP A 28 7.08 3.49 4.14
C ASP A 28 6.98 3.77 2.63
N ILE A 29 6.19 2.97 1.92
CA ILE A 29 5.92 3.21 0.50
C ILE A 29 4.65 4.00 0.34
N ILE A 30 4.74 5.16 -0.31
CA ILE A 30 3.58 6.01 -0.60
C ILE A 30 3.29 5.99 -2.10
N GLY A 31 2.05 5.70 -2.48
CA GLY A 31 1.66 5.64 -3.88
C GLY A 31 0.20 5.25 -4.07
N PHE A 32 -0.12 4.76 -5.27
CA PHE A 32 -1.45 4.35 -5.67
C PHE A 32 -1.44 2.87 -6.05
N VAL A 33 -2.47 2.12 -5.63
CA VAL A 33 -2.67 0.74 -6.08
C VAL A 33 -2.97 0.77 -7.58
N VAL A 34 -2.23 -0.03 -8.36
CA VAL A 34 -2.44 -0.13 -9.82
C VAL A 34 -2.70 -1.55 -10.30
N ALA A 35 -2.40 -2.55 -9.49
CA ALA A 35 -2.74 -3.96 -9.71
C ALA A 35 -2.39 -4.76 -8.44
N TRP A 36 -2.91 -5.97 -8.33
CA TRP A 36 -2.56 -6.94 -7.30
C TRP A 36 -2.78 -8.35 -7.83
N ASP A 37 -2.17 -9.32 -7.16
CA ASP A 37 -2.37 -10.77 -7.30
C ASP A 37 -2.62 -11.36 -5.91
N ASP A 38 -2.71 -12.68 -5.77
CA ASP A 38 -2.94 -13.35 -4.48
C ASP A 38 -1.93 -12.98 -3.39
N GLU A 39 -0.65 -12.78 -3.75
CA GLU A 39 0.44 -12.60 -2.78
C GLU A 39 0.93 -11.15 -2.73
N SER A 40 0.77 -10.41 -3.82
CA SER A 40 1.45 -9.13 -4.01
C SER A 40 0.55 -8.01 -4.49
N VAL A 41 0.95 -6.77 -4.19
CA VAL A 41 0.34 -5.54 -4.67
C VAL A 41 1.37 -4.72 -5.44
N LEU A 42 0.95 -4.17 -6.58
CA LEU A 42 1.71 -3.22 -7.37
C LEU A 42 1.28 -1.80 -7.01
N VAL A 43 2.25 -1.02 -6.53
CA VAL A 43 2.05 0.36 -6.11
C VAL A 43 2.85 1.29 -7.02
N ARG A 44 2.15 2.21 -7.69
CA ARG A 44 2.78 3.28 -8.46
C ARG A 44 3.07 4.46 -7.54
N ARG A 45 4.35 4.77 -7.35
CA ARG A 45 4.81 5.93 -6.58
C ARG A 45 4.59 7.23 -7.35
N ARG A 46 4.60 8.36 -6.63
CA ARG A 46 4.48 9.72 -7.22
C ARG A 46 5.58 10.03 -8.25
N ASN A 47 6.77 9.45 -8.10
CA ASN A 47 7.87 9.55 -9.07
C ASN A 47 7.68 8.68 -10.34
N ARG A 48 6.47 8.12 -10.54
CA ARG A 48 6.07 7.22 -11.63
C ARG A 48 6.71 5.83 -11.62
N ARG A 49 7.58 5.50 -10.66
CA ARG A 49 8.10 4.14 -10.52
C ARG A 49 7.04 3.22 -9.91
N VAL A 50 6.94 2.00 -10.44
CA VAL A 50 6.08 0.94 -9.89
C VAL A 50 6.94 0.03 -9.02
N VAL A 51 6.42 -0.37 -7.87
CA VAL A 51 7.05 -1.32 -6.97
C VAL A 51 6.10 -2.45 -6.63
N LYS A 52 6.62 -3.67 -6.55
CA LYS A 52 5.90 -4.87 -6.10
C LYS A 52 6.16 -5.06 -4.61
N LEU A 53 5.10 -5.26 -3.83
CA LEU A 53 5.14 -5.41 -2.38
C LEU A 53 4.26 -6.60 -1.96
N SER A 54 4.60 -7.26 -0.85
CA SER A 54 3.74 -8.31 -0.28
C SER A 54 2.41 -7.70 0.22
N ARG A 55 1.31 -8.42 0.04
CA ARG A 55 -0.02 -8.08 0.57
C ARG A 55 -0.12 -8.27 2.08
N GLU A 56 0.87 -8.92 2.70
CA GLU A 56 0.93 -9.08 4.15
C GLU A 56 1.27 -7.78 4.87
N TYR A 57 1.94 -6.84 4.19
CA TYR A 57 2.22 -5.53 4.77
C TYR A 57 0.93 -4.75 5.10
N LYS A 58 0.99 -3.93 6.16
CA LYS A 58 -0.13 -3.01 6.47
C LYS A 58 -0.21 -1.94 5.40
N ILE A 59 -1.29 -1.98 4.62
CA ILE A 59 -1.66 -0.99 3.62
C ILE A 59 -2.80 -0.16 4.21
N VAL A 60 -2.60 1.16 4.29
CA VAL A 60 -3.62 2.10 4.80
C VAL A 60 -3.68 3.33 3.89
N PRO A 61 -4.82 4.02 3.79
CA PRO A 61 -4.87 5.35 3.21
C PRO A 61 -3.84 6.28 3.88
N LYS A 62 -3.09 7.06 3.10
CA LYS A 62 -2.09 8.01 3.63
C LYS A 62 -2.72 9.12 4.47
N SER A 63 -4.02 9.38 4.28
CA SER A 63 -4.79 10.30 5.10
C SER A 63 -5.05 9.78 6.51
N GLU A 64 -4.96 8.46 6.72
CA GLU A 64 -5.13 7.85 8.03
C GLU A 64 -3.80 7.82 8.82
N PRO A 65 -3.88 7.74 10.16
CA PRO A 65 -2.71 7.58 11.01
C PRO A 65 -1.84 6.39 10.57
N ARG A 66 -0.52 6.52 10.75
CA ARG A 66 0.40 5.40 10.53
C ARG A 66 0.07 4.31 11.56
N PRO A 67 -0.31 3.09 11.14
CA PRO A 67 -0.53 2.02 12.10
C PRO A 67 0.80 1.62 12.74
N GLU A 68 0.74 1.12 13.97
CA GLU A 68 1.90 0.53 14.61
C GLU A 68 2.40 -0.69 13.81
N PHE A 69 3.72 -0.76 13.66
CA PHE A 69 4.38 -1.88 13.03
C PHE A 69 4.57 -2.97 14.09
N GLU A 70 3.84 -4.06 13.94
CA GLU A 70 3.95 -5.27 14.76
C GLU A 70 4.71 -6.29 13.89
N GLY A 71 6.04 -6.28 13.99
CA GLY A 71 6.93 -7.15 13.23
C GLY A 71 7.39 -8.38 13.99
#